data_AF-A0A9E2KBK9-F1
#
_entry.id   AF-A0A9E2KBK9-F1
#
_cell.length_a   1.000
_cell.length_b   1.000
_cell.length_c   1.000
_cell.angle_alpha   90.00
_cell.angle_beta   90.00
_cell.angle_gamma   90.00
#
_symmetry.space_group_name_H-M   'P 1'
#
loop_
_entity.id
_entity.type
_entity.pdbx_description
1 polymer ?
#
loop_
_entity_poly.entity_id
_entity_poly.type
_entity_poly.pdbx_seq_one_letter_code
_entity_poly.pdbx_strand_id
1 'polypeptide(L)'
;MNEFKKEILFKDKSHEEAYQNFIEEMYLSEEELYHPSSLLKRQQGFVYLLALYQEAYKQYEGEAFYIEAGEELSLGGPTYLLEEKIGQSNYPHEKMLFLASSILKGEEIDYALCLIEDQVYLKQALEIAGIRD
;
A
#
# COMPACT_ATOMS: atom_id res chain seq x y z
N MET A 1 22.42 -12.57 -16.59
CA MET A 1 21.10 -12.99 -17.12
C MET A 1 20.11 -12.10 -16.37
N ASN A 2 19.66 -11.00 -16.99
CA ASN A 2 18.76 -10.04 -16.36
C ASN A 2 17.38 -10.69 -16.29
N GLU A 3 17.04 -11.27 -15.15
CA GLU A 3 15.65 -11.62 -14.86
C GLU A 3 14.84 -10.32 -14.90
N PHE A 4 13.76 -10.37 -15.68
CA PHE A 4 12.83 -9.28 -15.94
C PHE A 4 12.56 -8.47 -14.65
N LYS A 5 12.97 -7.20 -14.61
CA LYS A 5 12.30 -6.21 -13.75
C LYS A 5 10.87 -6.15 -14.26
N LYS A 6 9.97 -6.91 -13.65
CA LYS A 6 8.54 -6.83 -13.94
C LYS A 6 8.12 -5.41 -13.60
N GLU A 7 7.59 -4.69 -14.58
CA GLU A 7 7.14 -3.31 -14.42
C GLU A 7 5.95 -3.32 -13.44
N ILE A 8 6.00 -2.47 -12.42
CA ILE A 8 4.91 -2.32 -11.46
C ILE A 8 3.76 -1.66 -12.20
N LEU A 9 2.59 -2.30 -12.19
CA LEU A 9 1.39 -1.71 -12.76
C LEU A 9 0.87 -0.57 -11.88
N PHE A 10 0.56 0.58 -12.46
CA PHE A 10 -0.14 1.68 -11.76
C PHE A 10 -1.48 1.98 -12.42
N LYS A 11 -2.39 2.63 -11.68
CA LYS A 11 -3.72 2.99 -12.18
C LYS A 11 -3.63 4.16 -13.15
N ASP A 12 -2.88 5.17 -12.73
CA ASP A 12 -2.58 6.38 -13.45
C ASP A 12 -1.29 6.98 -12.85
N LYS A 13 -0.91 8.16 -13.34
CA LYS A 13 0.28 8.87 -12.89
C LYS A 13 0.19 9.31 -11.42
N SER A 14 -1.01 9.61 -10.92
CA SER A 14 -1.22 10.04 -9.53
C SER A 14 -0.92 8.89 -8.57
N HIS A 15 -1.37 7.68 -8.91
CA HIS A 15 -1.01 6.46 -8.18
C HIS A 15 0.51 6.21 -8.20
N GLU A 16 1.16 6.32 -9.36
CA GLU A 16 2.62 6.15 -9.48
C GLU A 16 3.40 7.16 -8.62
N GLU A 17 3.10 8.45 -8.74
CA GLU A 17 3.77 9.52 -8.00
C GLU A 17 3.57 9.37 -6.48
N ALA A 18 2.34 9.04 -6.04
CA ALA A 18 2.05 8.78 -4.64
C ALA A 18 2.87 7.61 -4.07
N TYR A 19 2.98 6.52 -4.83
CA TYR A 19 3.79 5.37 -4.41
C TYR A 19 5.27 5.71 -4.34
N GLN A 20 5.80 6.42 -5.34
CA GLN A 20 7.20 6.85 -5.36
C GLN A 20 7.54 7.74 -4.16
N ASN A 21 6.65 8.69 -3.83
CA ASN A 21 6.82 9.53 -2.64
C ASN A 21 6.91 8.70 -1.36
N PHE A 22 6.04 7.70 -1.18
CA PHE A 22 6.15 6.79 -0.03
C PHE A 22 7.51 6.06 0.00
N ILE A 23 7.95 5.50 -1.12
CA ILE A 23 9.23 4.79 -1.18
C ILE A 23 10.41 5.71 -0.84
N GLU A 24 10.38 6.97 -1.28
CA GLU A 24 11.39 7.97 -0.92
C GLU A 24 11.35 8.32 0.58
N GLU A 25 10.16 8.51 1.15
CA GLU A 25 9.95 8.84 2.56
C GLU A 25 10.31 7.68 3.51
N MET A 26 10.35 6.44 3.03
CA MET A 26 10.84 5.29 3.80
C MET A 26 12.36 5.34 4.06
N TYR A 27 13.12 6.24 3.40
CA TYR A 27 14.57 6.39 3.56
C TYR A 27 15.36 5.06 3.41
N LEU A 28 14.93 4.20 2.50
CA LEU A 28 15.54 2.88 2.28
C LEU A 28 16.97 3.02 1.75
N SER A 29 17.88 2.21 2.29
CA SER A 29 19.22 2.04 1.72
C SER A 29 19.19 1.32 0.36
N GLU A 30 20.27 1.45 -0.42
CA GLU A 30 20.39 0.69 -1.67
C GLU A 30 20.27 -0.83 -1.43
N GLU A 31 20.84 -1.35 -0.34
CA GLU A 31 20.75 -2.78 0.00
C GLU A 31 19.30 -3.20 0.23
N GLU A 32 18.51 -2.40 0.94
CA GLU A 32 17.09 -2.66 1.18
C GLU A 32 16.25 -2.59 -0.10
N LEU A 33 16.63 -1.73 -1.05
CA LEU A 33 16.00 -1.65 -2.37
C LEU A 33 16.30 -2.89 -3.23
N TYR A 34 17.52 -3.42 -3.18
CA TYR A 34 17.93 -4.59 -3.97
C TYR A 34 17.56 -5.92 -3.31
N HIS A 35 17.55 -5.98 -1.98
CA HIS A 35 17.33 -7.19 -1.20
C HIS A 35 16.34 -6.94 -0.05
N PRO A 36 15.08 -6.55 -0.35
CA PRO A 36 14.12 -6.22 0.68
C PRO A 36 13.77 -7.44 1.54
N SER A 37 13.74 -7.22 2.86
CA SER A 37 13.26 -8.21 3.82
C SER A 37 11.79 -8.57 3.55
N SER A 38 11.31 -9.70 4.11
CA SER A 38 9.90 -10.05 3.99
C SER A 38 8.97 -9.01 4.60
N LEU A 39 9.42 -8.32 5.66
CA LEU A 39 8.65 -7.22 6.24
C LEU A 39 8.61 -6.03 5.28
N LEU A 40 9.76 -5.63 4.75
CA LEU A 40 9.86 -4.50 3.83
C LEU A 40 9.02 -4.71 2.56
N LYS A 41 9.01 -5.93 2.02
CA LYS A 41 8.12 -6.28 0.90
C LYS A 41 6.64 -6.04 1.23
N ARG A 42 6.19 -6.47 2.41
CA ARG A 42 4.81 -6.25 2.88
C ARG A 42 4.52 -4.77 3.12
N GLN A 43 5.47 -4.01 3.66
CA GLN A 43 5.38 -2.56 3.80
C GLN A 43 5.24 -1.87 2.43
N GLN A 44 6.03 -2.28 1.43
CA GLN A 44 5.93 -1.79 0.05
C GLN A 44 4.57 -2.12 -0.59
N GLY A 45 4.07 -3.35 -0.42
CA GLY A 45 2.73 -3.73 -0.89
C GLY A 45 1.61 -2.95 -0.20
N PHE A 46 1.77 -2.66 1.09
CA PHE A 46 0.85 -1.84 1.87
C PHE A 46 0.80 -0.39 1.36
N VAL A 47 1.94 0.28 1.20
CA VAL A 47 1.99 1.68 0.73
C VAL A 47 1.58 1.82 -0.73
N TYR A 48 1.76 0.77 -1.54
CA TYR A 48 1.21 0.71 -2.90
C TYR A 48 -0.33 0.80 -2.91
N LEU A 49 -1.03 0.08 -2.03
CA LEU A 49 -2.50 0.17 -1.95
C LEU A 49 -2.99 1.47 -1.29
N LEU A 50 -2.20 2.05 -0.39
CA LEU A 50 -2.45 3.42 0.09
C LEU A 50 -2.32 4.43 -1.04
N ALA A 51 -1.32 4.29 -1.91
CA ALA A 51 -1.07 5.17 -3.04
C ALA A 51 -2.25 5.21 -4.01
N LEU A 52 -2.87 4.06 -4.26
CA LEU A 52 -4.05 3.90 -5.14
C LEU A 52 -5.22 4.83 -4.78
N TYR A 53 -5.37 5.20 -3.51
CA TYR A 53 -6.49 5.98 -2.98
C TYR A 53 -6.09 7.32 -2.35
N GLN A 54 -4.88 7.83 -2.60
CA GLN A 54 -4.40 9.09 -1.97
C GLN A 54 -5.34 10.28 -2.17
N GLU A 55 -5.84 10.48 -3.39
CA GLU A 55 -6.76 11.57 -3.67
C GLU A 55 -8.09 11.41 -2.93
N ALA A 56 -8.57 10.18 -2.76
CA ALA A 56 -9.79 9.89 -2.02
C ALA A 56 -9.61 10.18 -0.52
N TYR A 57 -8.50 9.77 0.09
CA TYR A 57 -8.22 10.10 1.50
C TYR A 57 -8.21 11.62 1.70
N LYS A 58 -7.51 12.35 0.83
CA LYS A 58 -7.48 13.82 0.90
C LYS A 58 -8.86 14.44 0.72
N GLN A 59 -9.68 13.92 -0.19
CA GLN A 59 -11.01 14.44 -0.48
C GLN A 59 -12.01 14.18 0.66
N TYR A 60 -12.01 12.98 1.23
CA TYR A 60 -13.04 12.54 2.18
C TYR A 60 -12.63 12.67 3.64
N GLU A 61 -11.34 12.50 3.94
CA GLU A 61 -10.79 12.58 5.31
C GLU A 61 -10.11 13.93 5.58
N GLY A 62 -9.93 14.76 4.55
CA GLY A 62 -9.31 16.09 4.64
C GLY A 62 -7.78 16.08 4.56
N GLU A 63 -7.15 14.91 4.62
CA GLU A 63 -5.69 14.73 4.49
C GLU A 63 -5.32 13.40 3.83
N ALA A 64 -4.14 13.36 3.23
CA ALA A 64 -3.54 12.18 2.62
C ALA A 64 -2.66 11.44 3.64
N PHE A 65 -2.40 10.15 3.41
CA PHE A 65 -1.37 9.45 4.18
C PHE A 65 0.02 9.90 3.74
N TYR A 66 0.96 9.93 4.67
CA TYR A 66 2.38 10.19 4.42
C TYR A 66 3.20 9.35 5.41
N ILE A 67 4.47 9.12 5.11
CA ILE A 67 5.39 8.46 6.05
C ILE A 67 6.09 9.54 6.88
N GLU A 68 6.08 9.37 8.20
CA GLU A 68 6.77 10.30 9.09
C GLU A 68 8.28 10.13 8.95
N ALA A 69 8.97 11.25 8.66
CA ALA A 69 10.39 11.23 8.39
C ALA A 69 11.20 10.70 9.60
N GLY A 70 12.08 9.73 9.33
CA GLY A 70 13.03 9.21 10.32
C GLY A 70 12.55 8.00 11.13
N GLU A 71 11.42 7.39 10.78
CA GLU A 71 10.91 6.15 11.40
C GLU A 71 10.74 5.00 10.38
N GLU A 72 10.87 3.74 10.83
CA GLU A 72 10.96 2.49 10.05
C GLU A 72 9.61 2.03 9.39
N LEU A 73 8.79 2.98 8.93
CA LEU A 73 7.34 2.97 8.64
C LEU A 73 6.49 3.39 9.85
N SER A 74 6.52 4.69 10.14
CA SER A 74 5.44 5.39 10.84
C SER A 74 4.59 6.18 9.84
N LEU A 75 3.27 6.16 10.02
CA LEU A 75 2.32 6.84 9.13
C LEU A 75 1.72 8.05 9.84
N GLY A 76 1.65 9.15 9.11
CA GLY A 76 0.76 10.26 9.39
C GLY A 76 -0.47 10.24 8.48
N GLY A 77 -1.39 11.18 8.69
CA GLY A 77 -2.64 11.29 7.94
C GLY A 77 -3.83 10.72 8.71
N PRO A 78 -4.85 10.17 8.02
CA PRO A 78 -6.08 9.68 8.64
C PRO A 78 -5.88 8.28 9.26
N THR A 79 -4.88 8.15 10.16
CA THR A 79 -4.45 6.90 10.79
C THR A 79 -5.52 6.27 11.68
N TYR A 80 -6.52 7.05 12.12
CA TYR A 80 -7.69 6.53 12.81
C TYR A 80 -8.40 5.43 11.99
N LEU A 81 -8.38 5.51 10.65
CA LEU A 81 -8.95 4.49 9.76
C LEU A 81 -8.27 3.11 9.86
N LEU A 82 -7.05 3.05 10.43
CA LEU A 82 -6.34 1.80 10.68
C LEU A 82 -6.77 1.13 12.01
N GLU A 83 -7.56 1.82 12.84
CA GLU A 83 -7.99 1.31 14.14
C GLU A 83 -9.17 0.33 14.01
N GLU A 84 -9.06 -0.85 14.62
CA GLU A 84 -10.06 -1.95 14.54
C GLU A 84 -11.49 -1.56 14.98
N LYS A 85 -11.61 -0.48 15.77
CA LYS A 85 -12.88 0.03 16.33
C LYS A 85 -13.75 0.79 15.34
N ILE A 86 -13.27 1.08 14.12
CA ILE A 86 -14.01 1.89 13.13
C ILE A 86 -15.15 1.12 12.42
N GLY A 87 -15.28 -0.19 12.68
CA GLY A 87 -16.38 -0.99 12.15
C GLY A 87 -16.21 -1.34 10.66
N GLN A 88 -17.27 -1.83 10.01
CA GLN A 88 -17.19 -2.27 8.61
C GLN A 88 -17.14 -1.06 7.65
N SER A 89 -16.03 -0.95 6.94
CA SER A 89 -15.75 -0.02 5.85
C SER A 89 -16.85 -0.01 4.78
N ASN A 90 -17.49 1.14 4.58
CA ASN A 90 -18.53 1.30 3.56
C ASN A 90 -17.97 1.82 2.24
N TYR A 91 -16.86 2.56 2.29
CA TYR A 91 -16.29 3.23 1.12
C TYR A 91 -15.12 2.45 0.51
N PRO A 92 -14.87 2.58 -0.81
CA PRO A 92 -13.80 1.85 -1.48
C PRO A 92 -12.41 2.08 -0.88
N HIS A 93 -12.07 3.31 -0.49
CA HIS A 93 -10.77 3.64 0.10
C HIS A 93 -10.58 2.96 1.46
N GLU A 94 -11.61 2.93 2.30
CA GLU A 94 -11.61 2.22 3.58
C GLU A 94 -11.47 0.70 3.43
N LYS A 95 -12.13 0.11 2.41
CA LYS A 95 -12.01 -1.33 2.11
C LYS A 95 -10.62 -1.67 1.62
N MET A 96 -10.04 -0.83 0.76
CA MET A 96 -8.68 -1.01 0.28
C MET A 96 -7.67 -0.87 1.42
N LEU A 97 -7.90 0.04 2.36
CA LEU A 97 -7.06 0.18 3.54
C LEU A 97 -7.06 -1.07 4.43
N PHE A 98 -8.21 -1.72 4.58
CA PHE A 98 -8.31 -2.99 5.31
C PHE A 98 -7.50 -4.10 4.61
N LEU A 99 -7.61 -4.20 3.29
CA LEU A 99 -6.83 -5.16 2.48
C LEU A 99 -5.33 -4.86 2.59
N ALA A 100 -4.93 -3.60 2.48
CA ALA A 100 -3.55 -3.17 2.68
C ALA A 100 -3.03 -3.58 4.06
N SER A 101 -3.80 -3.31 5.11
CA SER A 101 -3.45 -3.68 6.49
C SER A 101 -3.27 -5.18 6.66
N SER A 102 -4.10 -5.98 5.99
CA SER A 102 -4.00 -7.44 5.98
C SER A 102 -2.69 -7.90 5.32
N ILE A 103 -2.27 -7.26 4.21
CA ILE A 103 -0.95 -7.49 3.58
C ILE A 103 0.17 -7.17 4.57
N LEU A 104 0.13 -6.02 5.24
CA LEU A 104 1.16 -5.58 6.18
C LEU A 104 1.33 -6.60 7.32
N LYS A 105 0.21 -7.05 7.90
CA LYS A 105 0.16 -8.03 8.98
C LYS A 105 0.50 -9.46 8.53
N GLY A 106 0.41 -9.74 7.23
CA GLY A 106 0.57 -11.09 6.67
C GLY A 106 -0.63 -11.99 6.98
N GLU A 107 -1.82 -11.42 6.99
CA GLU A 107 -3.09 -12.11 7.20
C GLU A 107 -3.67 -12.63 5.88
N GLU A 108 -4.72 -13.46 5.97
CA GLU A 108 -5.46 -13.93 4.79
C GLU A 108 -6.18 -12.77 4.10
N ILE A 109 -6.16 -12.78 2.76
CA ILE A 109 -6.70 -11.69 1.94
C ILE A 109 -8.10 -12.05 1.45
N ASP A 110 -9.11 -11.32 1.93
CA ASP A 110 -10.48 -11.48 1.45
C ASP A 110 -10.73 -10.66 0.18
N TYR A 111 -10.54 -11.30 -0.98
CA TYR A 111 -10.80 -10.70 -2.29
C TYR A 111 -12.23 -10.18 -2.47
N ALA A 112 -13.22 -10.63 -1.69
CA ALA A 112 -14.59 -10.15 -1.79
C ALA A 112 -14.76 -8.69 -1.34
N LEU A 113 -13.80 -8.15 -0.56
CA LEU A 113 -13.78 -6.75 -0.14
C LEU A 113 -13.28 -5.82 -1.26
N CYS A 114 -12.59 -6.35 -2.26
CA CYS A 114 -11.97 -5.58 -3.33
C CYS A 114 -12.96 -5.34 -4.49
N LEU A 115 -13.06 -4.09 -4.95
CA LEU A 115 -13.80 -3.78 -6.17
C LEU A 115 -13.18 -4.50 -7.36
N ILE A 116 -14.01 -4.99 -8.29
CA ILE A 116 -13.55 -5.79 -9.45
C ILE A 116 -12.46 -5.06 -10.24
N GLU A 117 -12.64 -3.76 -10.46
CA GLU A 117 -11.68 -2.91 -11.18
C GLU A 117 -10.33 -2.76 -10.47
N ASP A 118 -10.30 -2.91 -9.14
CA ASP A 118 -9.07 -2.76 -8.34
C ASP A 118 -8.35 -4.08 -8.07
N GLN A 119 -8.97 -5.23 -8.40
CA GLN A 119 -8.37 -6.54 -8.15
C GLN A 119 -7.00 -6.71 -8.82
N VAL A 120 -6.77 -6.04 -9.95
CA VAL A 120 -5.48 -6.08 -10.63
C VAL A 120 -4.38 -5.38 -9.80
N TYR A 121 -4.72 -4.30 -9.10
CA TYR A 121 -3.79 -3.59 -8.22
C TYR A 121 -3.59 -4.34 -6.91
N LEU A 122 -4.64 -4.98 -6.36
CA LEU A 122 -4.48 -5.90 -5.22
C LEU A 122 -3.50 -7.03 -5.54
N LYS A 123 -3.62 -7.65 -6.73
CA LYS A 123 -2.65 -8.66 -7.18
C LYS A 123 -1.24 -8.11 -7.29
N GLN A 124 -1.09 -6.90 -7.84
CA GLN A 124 0.22 -6.24 -7.92
C GLN A 124 0.83 -6.00 -6.53
N ALA A 125 0.03 -5.60 -5.54
CA ALA A 125 0.46 -5.41 -4.16
C ALA A 125 0.93 -6.72 -3.52
N LEU A 126 0.23 -7.83 -3.77
CA LEU A 126 0.61 -9.15 -3.25
C LEU A 126 1.90 -9.65 -3.88
N GLU A 127 2.08 -9.43 -5.19
CA GLU A 127 3.34 -9.72 -5.87
C GLU A 127 4.51 -8.93 -5.28
N ILE A 128 4.32 -7.63 -5.01
CA ILE A 128 5.31 -6.78 -4.33
C ILE A 128 5.61 -7.35 -2.93
N ALA A 129 4.57 -7.72 -2.19
CA ALA A 129 4.67 -8.31 -0.85
C ALA A 129 5.33 -9.71 -0.84
N GLY A 130 5.54 -10.33 -2.01
CA GLY A 130 6.03 -11.69 -2.13
C GLY A 130 5.02 -12.75 -1.68
N ILE A 131 3.74 -12.38 -1.59
CA ILE A 131 2.62 -13.27 -1.26
C ILE A 131 2.12 -13.84 -2.59
N ARG A 132 2.12 -15.16 -2.72
CA ARG A 132 1.55 -15.85 -3.88
C ARG A 132 0.21 -16.44 -3.48
N ASP A 133 -0.83 -16.13 -4.26
CA ASP A 133 -2.11 -16.86 -4.23
C ASP A 133 -1.91 -18.34 -4.59
#